data_AF-A0A1G2Z1A7-F1
#
_entry.id   AF-A0A1G2Z1A7-F1
#
_cell.length_a   1.000
_cell.length_b   1.000
_cell.length_c   1.000
_cell.angle_alpha   90.00
_cell.angle_beta   90.00
_cell.angle_gamma   90.00
#
_symmetry.space_group_name_H-M   'P 1'
#
loop_
_entity.id
_entity.type
_entity.pdbx_description
1 polymer ?
#
loop_
_entity_poly.entity_id
_entity_poly.type
_entity_poly.pdbx_seq_one_letter_code
_entity_poly.pdbx_strand_id
1 'polypeptide(L)'
;MLCWFFRLMISDAADSDKDIGRSTRRHAARCAPCRQFYQSCHRVETGLRSEATHLGRAREPLPPRIRTGLSNRRGQTVSLRAVAVAACIAIAGLAGIYRLHVARPAQPPDMGWVSAPAVSDPVQEASTWAEAHPTDWVDLIKSPLATEMRNIAGDAESSIRFLVACLSVNPVDEGTVTWPE
;
A
#
# COMPACT_ATOMS: atom_id res chain seq x y z
N MET A 1 12.55 11.09 -15.30
CA MET A 1 12.64 10.95 -13.83
C MET A 1 11.37 11.41 -13.13
N LEU A 2 10.90 12.65 -13.36
CA LEU A 2 9.68 13.18 -12.72
C LEU A 2 8.36 12.45 -13.07
N CYS A 3 8.29 11.74 -14.20
CA CYS A 3 7.08 11.02 -14.60
C CYS A 3 6.64 9.96 -13.59
N TRP A 4 7.60 9.30 -12.91
CA TRP A 4 7.28 8.34 -11.86
C TRP A 4 6.55 9.00 -10.68
N PHE A 5 7.03 10.16 -10.23
CA PHE A 5 6.36 10.95 -9.19
C PHE A 5 4.94 11.36 -9.60
N PHE A 6 4.75 11.85 -10.84
CA PHE A 6 3.42 12.21 -11.31
C PHE A 6 2.49 11.00 -11.47
N ARG A 7 3.00 9.83 -11.84
CA ARG A 7 2.22 8.58 -11.85
C ARG A 7 1.78 8.18 -10.44
N LEU A 8 2.66 8.30 -9.45
CA LEU A 8 2.31 8.07 -8.05
C LEU A 8 1.19 9.02 -7.60
N MET A 9 1.30 10.32 -7.91
CA MET A 9 0.27 11.32 -7.58
C MET A 9 -1.07 11.07 -8.30
N ILE A 10 -1.03 10.55 -9.54
CA ILE A 10 -2.25 10.18 -10.28
C ILE A 10 -2.92 8.97 -9.64
N SER A 11 -2.14 7.95 -9.23
CA SER A 11 -2.66 6.76 -8.54
C SER A 11 -3.30 7.13 -7.20
N ASP A 12 -2.59 7.90 -6.37
CA ASP A 12 -3.09 8.36 -5.07
C ASP A 12 -4.40 9.16 -5.20
N ALA A 13 -4.49 10.02 -6.22
CA ALA A 13 -5.72 10.77 -6.50
C ALA A 13 -6.88 9.84 -6.90
N ALA A 14 -6.62 8.83 -7.74
CA ALA A 14 -7.63 7.84 -8.14
C ALA A 14 -8.12 6.98 -6.96
N ASP A 15 -7.22 6.57 -6.06
CA ASP A 15 -7.58 5.73 -4.90
C ASP A 15 -8.32 6.52 -3.80
N SER A 16 -8.03 7.82 -3.68
CA SER A 16 -8.60 8.66 -2.63
C SER A 16 -9.87 9.43 -3.02
N ASP A 17 -10.36 9.26 -4.25
CA ASP A 17 -11.48 10.03 -4.84
C ASP A 17 -11.24 11.55 -4.74
N LYS A 18 -9.97 11.97 -4.89
CA LYS A 18 -9.55 13.38 -4.83
C LYS A 18 -9.17 13.88 -6.20
N ASP A 19 -9.40 15.18 -6.42
CA ASP A 19 -8.93 15.85 -7.63
C ASP A 19 -7.39 15.87 -7.71
N ILE A 20 -6.87 15.52 -8.88
CA ILE A 20 -5.45 15.72 -9.21
C ILE A 20 -5.07 17.20 -9.13
N GLY A 21 -3.98 17.48 -8.41
CA GLY A 21 -3.45 18.83 -8.24
C GLY A 21 -3.04 19.50 -9.56
N ARG A 22 -3.03 20.85 -9.57
CA ARG A 22 -2.77 21.67 -10.79
C ARG A 22 -1.45 21.33 -11.49
N SER A 23 -0.39 21.04 -10.71
CA SER A 23 0.92 20.66 -11.25
C SER A 23 0.85 19.33 -12.01
N THR A 24 0.25 18.31 -11.39
CA THR A 24 0.05 16.98 -11.97
C THR A 24 -0.79 17.04 -13.24
N ARG A 25 -1.88 17.82 -13.23
CA ARG A 25 -2.73 18.05 -14.40
C ARG A 25 -1.95 18.70 -15.54
N ARG A 26 -1.16 19.74 -15.24
CA ARG A 26 -0.31 20.41 -16.24
C ARG A 26 0.74 19.47 -16.83
N HIS A 27 1.32 18.59 -16.02
CA HIS A 27 2.28 17.60 -16.48
C HIS A 27 1.61 16.55 -17.39
N ALA A 28 0.49 15.96 -16.97
CA ALA A 28 -0.27 15.00 -17.78
C ALA A 28 -0.72 15.61 -19.12
N ALA A 29 -1.05 16.91 -19.14
CA ALA A 29 -1.36 17.61 -20.38
C ALA A 29 -0.17 17.72 -21.35
N ARG A 30 1.08 17.67 -20.87
CA ARG A 30 2.29 17.82 -21.72
C ARG A 30 3.04 16.51 -21.97
N CYS A 31 2.81 15.49 -21.15
CA CYS A 31 3.53 14.22 -21.18
C CYS A 31 2.58 13.09 -21.62
N ALA A 32 2.74 12.60 -22.86
CA ALA A 32 1.86 11.57 -23.42
C ALA A 32 1.79 10.28 -22.57
N PRO A 33 2.91 9.72 -22.03
CA PRO A 33 2.85 8.54 -21.16
C PRO A 33 2.09 8.76 -19.84
N CYS A 34 2.14 9.95 -19.27
CA CYS A 34 1.36 10.28 -18.06
C CYS A 34 -0.10 10.57 -18.39
N ARG A 35 -0.38 11.14 -19.57
CA ARG A 35 -1.74 11.33 -20.08
C ARG A 35 -2.46 10.00 -20.26
N GLN A 36 -1.80 9.06 -20.93
CA GLN A 36 -2.34 7.72 -21.17
C GLN A 36 -2.61 7.01 -19.84
N PHE A 37 -1.66 7.07 -18.90
CA PHE A 37 -1.83 6.51 -17.57
C PHE A 37 -3.03 7.10 -16.83
N TYR A 38 -3.18 8.43 -16.84
CA TYR A 38 -4.33 9.11 -16.25
C TYR A 38 -5.67 8.66 -16.87
N GLN A 39 -5.72 8.53 -18.19
CA GLN A 39 -6.92 8.04 -18.89
C GLN A 39 -7.25 6.59 -18.53
N SER A 40 -6.23 5.73 -18.39
CA SER A 40 -6.41 4.35 -17.93
C SER A 40 -7.01 4.30 -16.52
N CYS A 41 -6.44 5.05 -15.57
CA CYS A 41 -6.99 5.15 -14.21
C CYS A 41 -8.44 5.65 -14.22
N HIS A 42 -8.73 6.70 -14.97
CA HIS A 42 -10.08 7.25 -15.07
C HIS A 42 -11.08 6.25 -15.69
N ARG A 43 -10.69 5.49 -16.72
CA ARG A 43 -11.55 4.44 -17.31
C ARG A 43 -11.88 3.37 -16.28
N VAL A 44 -10.89 2.88 -15.54
CA VAL A 44 -11.08 1.88 -14.48
C VAL A 44 -12.02 2.43 -13.40
N GLU A 45 -11.79 3.65 -12.93
CA GLU A 45 -12.65 4.31 -11.94
C GLU A 45 -14.10 4.40 -12.44
N THR A 46 -14.32 4.87 -13.67
CA THR A 46 -15.67 4.96 -14.25
C THR A 46 -16.33 3.59 -14.40
N GLY A 47 -15.58 2.56 -14.78
CA GLY A 47 -16.06 1.18 -14.87
C GLY A 47 -16.52 0.68 -13.50
N LEU A 48 -15.66 0.77 -12.49
CA LEU A 48 -15.98 0.39 -11.12
C LEU A 48 -17.17 1.17 -10.54
N ARG A 49 -17.27 2.48 -10.85
CA ARG A 49 -18.39 3.32 -10.40
C ARG A 49 -19.70 2.89 -11.07
N SER A 50 -19.66 2.54 -12.36
CA SER A 50 -20.84 2.00 -13.07
C SER A 50 -21.26 0.64 -12.53
N GLU A 51 -20.32 -0.28 -12.29
CA GLU A 51 -20.59 -1.58 -11.67
C GLU A 51 -21.16 -1.42 -10.26
N ALA A 52 -20.59 -0.52 -9.45
CA ALA A 52 -21.09 -0.21 -8.13
C ALA A 52 -22.52 0.33 -8.15
N THR A 53 -22.89 1.14 -9.16
CA THR A 53 -24.29 1.59 -9.32
C THR A 53 -25.24 0.45 -9.68
N HIS A 54 -24.80 -0.53 -10.48
CA HIS A 54 -25.60 -1.72 -10.79
C HIS A 54 -25.78 -2.63 -9.56
N LEU A 55 -24.74 -2.77 -8.73
CA LEU A 55 -24.81 -3.52 -7.46
C LEU A 55 -25.62 -2.78 -6.38
N GLY A 56 -25.80 -1.46 -6.51
CA GLY A 56 -26.41 -0.58 -5.52
C GLY A 56 -27.91 -0.77 -5.24
N ARG A 57 -28.66 -1.46 -6.10
CA ARG A 57 -30.10 -1.75 -5.82
C ARG A 57 -30.34 -2.91 -4.86
N ALA A 58 -29.34 -3.75 -4.59
CA ALA A 58 -29.47 -4.93 -3.73
C ALA A 58 -28.81 -4.75 -2.34
N ARG A 59 -28.44 -3.52 -1.95
CA ARG A 59 -27.87 -3.28 -0.63
C ARG A 59 -28.98 -2.97 0.36
N GLU A 60 -29.37 -3.99 1.13
CA GLU A 60 -29.98 -3.75 2.44
C GLU A 60 -29.16 -2.70 3.20
N PRO A 61 -29.81 -1.76 3.92
CA PRO A 61 -29.09 -0.74 4.66
C PRO A 61 -28.11 -1.41 5.63
N LEU A 62 -26.81 -1.11 5.47
CA LEU A 62 -25.78 -1.62 6.36
C LEU A 62 -26.19 -1.38 7.82
N PRO A 63 -26.09 -2.40 8.69
CA PRO A 63 -26.53 -2.27 10.07
C PRO A 63 -25.81 -1.09 10.74
N PRO A 64 -26.51 -0.32 11.59
CA PRO A 64 -26.04 0.96 12.12
C PRO A 64 -24.71 0.87 12.87
N ARG A 65 -24.38 -0.31 13.43
CA ARG A 65 -23.08 -0.58 14.09
C ARG A 65 -21.87 -0.48 13.16
N ILE A 66 -22.04 -0.82 11.88
CA ILE A 66 -20.95 -0.72 10.88
C ILE A 66 -20.79 0.74 10.43
N ARG A 67 -21.89 1.48 10.28
CA ARG A 67 -21.87 2.91 9.92
C ARG A 67 -21.14 3.75 10.97
N THR A 68 -21.36 3.50 12.25
CA THR A 68 -20.68 4.23 13.34
C THR A 68 -19.20 3.87 13.47
N GLY A 69 -18.82 2.61 13.18
CA GLY A 69 -17.42 2.20 13.14
C GLY A 69 -16.60 2.87 12.03
N LEU A 70 -17.21 3.09 10.86
CA LEU A 70 -16.56 3.74 9.71
C LEU A 70 -16.48 5.27 9.85
N SER A 71 -17.50 5.92 10.43
CA SER A 71 -17.46 7.37 10.64
C SER A 71 -16.37 7.78 11.63
N ASN A 72 -16.10 6.96 12.65
CA ASN A 72 -15.04 7.24 13.64
C ASN A 72 -13.63 7.13 13.05
N ARG A 73 -13.42 6.45 11.91
CA ARG A 73 -12.10 6.35 11.26
C ARG A 73 -11.79 7.51 10.32
N ARG A 74 -12.80 8.25 9.83
CA ARG A 74 -12.58 9.43 8.94
C ARG A 74 -11.96 10.64 9.64
N GLY A 75 -11.88 10.62 10.97
CA GLY A 75 -11.25 11.66 11.79
C GLY A 75 -9.90 11.27 12.37
N GLN A 76 -9.26 10.16 11.93
CA GLN A 76 -7.90 9.85 12.35
C GLN A 76 -6.94 10.86 11.73
N THR A 77 -6.82 12.00 12.41
CA THR A 77 -5.71 12.92 12.25
C THR A 77 -4.45 12.09 12.38
N VAL A 78 -3.67 12.04 11.30
CA VAL A 78 -2.38 11.36 11.31
C VAL A 78 -1.58 12.02 12.42
N SER A 79 -1.40 11.33 13.55
CA SER A 79 -0.76 11.96 14.69
C SER A 79 0.67 12.31 14.27
N LEU A 80 1.11 13.54 14.55
CA LEU A 80 2.46 13.97 14.21
C LEU A 80 3.54 13.02 14.77
N ARG A 81 3.21 12.28 15.83
CA ARG A 81 4.04 11.21 16.39
C ARG A 81 4.16 10.01 15.45
N ALA A 82 3.07 9.57 14.82
CA ALA A 82 3.10 8.49 13.83
C ALA A 82 3.93 8.89 12.60
N VAL A 83 3.84 10.15 12.17
CA VAL A 83 4.68 10.69 11.08
C VAL A 83 6.16 10.71 11.48
N ALA A 84 6.47 11.16 12.70
CA ALA A 84 7.84 11.19 13.21
C ALA A 84 8.45 9.78 13.30
N VAL A 85 7.68 8.79 13.80
CA VAL A 85 8.13 7.39 13.86
C VAL A 85 8.39 6.83 12.47
N ALA A 86 7.47 7.05 11.52
CA ALA A 86 7.66 6.61 10.14
C ALA A 86 8.88 7.26 9.48
N ALA A 87 9.11 8.56 9.71
CA ALA A 87 10.28 9.27 9.22
C ALA A 87 11.59 8.72 9.82
N CYS A 88 11.63 8.43 11.12
CA CYS A 88 12.79 7.83 11.77
C CYS A 88 13.12 6.44 11.21
N ILE A 89 12.11 5.61 10.96
CA ILE A 89 12.29 4.27 10.36
C ILE A 89 12.85 4.41 8.94
N ALA A 90 12.32 5.33 8.13
CA ALA A 90 12.81 5.58 6.78
C ALA A 90 14.27 6.07 6.78
N ILE A 91 14.63 6.98 7.68
CA ILE A 91 16.01 7.48 7.82
C ILE A 91 16.96 6.37 8.29
N ALA A 92 16.56 5.55 9.26
CA ALA A 92 17.37 4.42 9.74
C ALA A 92 17.56 3.37 8.65
N GLY A 93 16.52 3.06 7.88
CA GLY A 93 16.60 2.17 6.71
C GLY A 93 17.53 2.71 5.63
N LEU A 94 17.42 3.99 5.28
CA LEU A 94 18.32 4.66 4.33
C LEU A 94 19.76 4.67 4.82
N ALA A 95 20.00 4.93 6.11
CA ALA A 95 21.33 4.89 6.71
C ALA A 95 21.91 3.47 6.71
N GLY A 96 21.10 2.45 6.98
CA GLY A 96 21.49 1.04 6.93
C GLY A 96 21.87 0.61 5.52
N ILE A 97 21.04 0.93 4.52
CA ILE A 97 21.31 0.66 3.09
C ILE A 97 22.56 1.40 2.64
N TYR A 98 22.72 2.66 3.03
CA TYR A 98 23.91 3.44 2.72
C TYR A 98 25.18 2.80 3.32
N ARG A 99 25.13 2.36 4.59
CA ARG A 99 26.25 1.65 5.21
C ARG A 99 26.55 0.32 4.53
N LEU A 100 25.53 -0.45 4.16
CA LEU A 100 25.70 -1.72 3.45
C LEU A 100 26.35 -1.55 2.07
N HIS A 101 26.09 -0.45 1.38
CA HIS A 101 26.65 -0.20 0.05
C HIS A 101 27.97 0.58 0.05
N VAL A 102 28.23 1.42 1.06
CA VAL A 102 29.42 2.28 1.12
C VAL A 102 30.52 1.71 2.02
N ALA A 103 30.18 0.90 3.03
CA ALA A 103 31.17 0.30 3.92
C ALA A 103 31.73 -1.01 3.33
N ARG A 104 32.69 -0.89 2.40
CA ARG A 104 33.79 -1.87 2.37
C ARG A 104 34.59 -1.72 3.67
N PRO A 105 35.04 -2.82 4.31
CA PRO A 105 35.55 -2.74 5.67
C PRO A 105 36.94 -2.08 5.68
N ALA A 106 37.01 -0.87 6.23
CA ALA A 106 38.20 -0.43 6.95
C ALA A 106 38.01 -0.85 8.41
N GLN A 107 39.05 -1.45 8.99
CA GLN A 107 39.11 -2.03 10.35
C GLN A 107 38.31 -1.27 11.41
N PRO A 108 37.66 -1.98 12.35
CA PRO A 108 36.99 -1.32 13.47
C PRO A 108 38.03 -0.74 14.45
N PRO A 109 37.94 0.55 14.83
CA PRO A 109 38.56 1.01 16.05
C PRO A 109 37.71 0.59 17.25
N ASP A 110 38.39 0.06 18.25
CA ASP A 110 37.90 -0.30 19.57
C ASP A 110 37.25 0.93 20.23
N MET A 111 35.95 0.87 20.54
CA MET A 111 35.30 1.89 21.37
C MET A 111 34.38 1.24 22.40
N GLY A 112 34.72 1.55 23.64
CA GLY A 112 34.18 1.00 24.88
C GLY A 112 32.67 1.09 25.02
N TRP A 113 32.14 0.06 25.66
CA TRP A 113 30.75 -0.09 26.04
C TRP A 113 30.33 0.99 27.04
N VAL A 114 29.39 1.83 26.63
CA VAL A 114 28.57 2.64 27.55
C VAL A 114 27.29 1.87 27.80
N SER A 115 27.08 1.41 29.03
CA SER A 115 25.89 0.70 29.46
C SER A 115 24.65 1.59 29.40
N ALA A 116 23.65 1.20 28.61
CA ALA A 116 22.31 1.79 28.63
C ALA A 116 21.50 1.26 29.83
N PRO A 117 20.58 2.05 30.42
CA PRO A 117 19.78 1.61 31.55
C PRO A 117 18.81 0.49 31.15
N ALA A 118 18.65 -0.49 32.06
CA ALA A 118 17.81 -1.66 31.90
C ALA A 118 16.34 -1.29 31.66
N VAL A 119 15.91 -1.43 30.41
CA VAL A 119 14.50 -1.52 30.05
C VAL A 119 14.13 -3.00 30.20
N SER A 120 13.17 -3.31 31.07
CA SER A 120 12.64 -4.67 31.23
C SER A 120 12.18 -5.19 29.87
N ASP A 121 12.87 -6.20 29.38
CA ASP A 121 12.74 -6.71 28.02
C ASP A 121 11.48 -7.61 27.95
N PRO A 122 10.40 -7.23 27.21
CA PRO A 122 9.21 -8.07 27.06
C PRO A 122 9.51 -9.42 26.39
N VAL A 123 10.72 -9.57 25.83
CA VAL A 123 11.25 -10.82 25.28
C VAL A 123 11.45 -11.87 26.37
N GLN A 124 11.77 -11.48 27.60
CA GLN A 124 12.10 -12.41 28.68
C GLN A 124 10.86 -13.09 29.29
N GLU A 125 9.71 -12.42 29.24
CA GLU A 125 8.41 -12.98 29.67
C GLU A 125 7.80 -13.90 28.61
N ALA A 126 8.06 -13.63 27.32
CA ALA A 126 7.68 -14.54 26.23
C ALA A 126 8.51 -15.83 26.23
N SER A 127 9.80 -15.77 26.61
CA SER A 127 10.67 -16.95 26.65
C SER A 127 10.30 -17.94 27.75
N THR A 128 9.88 -17.47 28.92
CA THR A 128 9.50 -18.36 30.04
C THR A 128 8.17 -19.08 29.79
N TRP A 129 7.23 -18.43 29.08
CA TRP A 129 5.97 -19.07 28.69
C TRP A 129 6.17 -20.11 27.58
N ALA A 130 7.08 -19.85 26.63
CA ALA A 130 7.42 -20.77 25.54
C ALA A 130 8.09 -22.06 26.03
N GLU A 131 8.89 -22.00 27.10
CA GLU A 131 9.48 -23.20 27.74
C GLU A 131 8.43 -24.09 28.41
N ALA A 132 7.31 -23.53 28.87
CA ALA A 132 6.26 -24.26 29.56
C ALA A 132 5.30 -25.01 28.61
N HIS A 133 5.15 -24.59 27.35
CA HIS A 133 4.16 -25.14 26.40
C HIS A 133 4.71 -25.27 24.96
N PRO A 134 5.76 -26.08 24.72
CA PRO A 134 6.48 -26.12 23.44
C PRO A 134 5.63 -26.61 22.26
N THR A 135 4.60 -27.44 22.48
CA THR A 135 3.72 -27.95 21.42
C THR A 135 2.60 -26.98 21.04
N ASP A 136 2.07 -26.20 21.99
CA ASP A 136 0.93 -25.31 21.74
C ASP A 136 1.34 -24.06 20.95
N TRP A 137 2.58 -23.61 21.11
CA TRP A 137 3.07 -22.41 20.43
C TRP A 137 3.24 -22.61 18.92
N VAL A 138 3.65 -23.82 18.51
CA VAL A 138 3.80 -24.17 17.10
C VAL A 138 2.44 -24.13 16.39
N ASP A 139 1.39 -24.63 17.03
CA ASP A 139 0.05 -24.64 16.45
C ASP A 139 -0.61 -23.25 16.50
N LEU A 140 -0.28 -22.44 17.52
CA LEU A 140 -0.67 -21.03 17.62
C LEU A 140 -0.09 -20.18 16.48
N ILE A 141 1.11 -20.50 15.98
CA ILE A 141 1.77 -19.79 14.86
C ILE A 141 1.34 -20.34 13.50
N LYS A 142 1.13 -21.65 13.37
CA LYS A 142 0.72 -22.28 12.10
C LYS A 142 -0.61 -21.75 11.60
N SER A 143 -1.59 -21.55 12.48
CA SER A 143 -2.94 -21.07 12.10
C SER A 143 -2.95 -19.68 11.44
N PRO A 144 -2.36 -18.63 12.05
CA PRO A 144 -2.28 -17.32 11.43
C PRO A 144 -1.41 -17.35 10.16
N LEU A 145 -0.28 -18.08 10.16
CA LEU A 145 0.59 -18.19 9.00
C LEU A 145 -0.12 -18.87 7.81
N ALA A 146 -0.87 -19.95 8.04
CA ALA A 146 -1.63 -20.64 6.99
C ALA A 146 -2.80 -19.80 6.46
N THR A 147 -3.32 -18.88 7.28
CA THR A 147 -4.36 -17.93 6.87
C THR A 147 -3.75 -16.81 6.03
N GLU A 148 -2.60 -16.28 6.46
CA GLU A 148 -1.86 -15.26 5.72
C GLU A 148 -1.38 -15.76 4.36
N MET A 149 -0.83 -16.97 4.30
CA MET A 149 -0.42 -17.60 3.03
C MET A 149 -1.60 -17.80 2.07
N ARG A 150 -2.78 -18.15 2.58
CA ARG A 150 -4.01 -18.23 1.75
C ARG A 150 -4.45 -16.87 1.23
N ASN A 151 -4.36 -15.83 2.06
CA ASN A 151 -4.70 -14.46 1.63
C ASN A 151 -3.72 -13.98 0.55
N ILE A 152 -2.41 -14.21 0.72
CA ILE A 152 -1.39 -13.86 -0.28
C ILE A 152 -1.63 -14.60 -1.59
N ALA A 153 -1.95 -15.90 -1.53
CA ALA A 153 -2.27 -16.69 -2.72
C ALA A 153 -3.52 -16.15 -3.44
N GLY A 154 -4.57 -15.79 -2.69
CA GLY A 154 -5.79 -15.18 -3.23
C GLY A 154 -5.53 -13.83 -3.90
N ASP A 155 -4.73 -12.97 -3.28
CA ASP A 155 -4.35 -11.66 -3.83
C ASP A 155 -3.50 -11.81 -5.10
N ALA A 156 -2.58 -12.77 -5.12
CA ALA A 156 -1.77 -13.08 -6.30
C ALA A 156 -2.63 -13.59 -7.46
N GLU A 157 -3.58 -14.49 -7.19
CA GLU A 157 -4.51 -15.00 -8.20
C GLU A 157 -5.39 -13.86 -8.76
N SER A 158 -5.93 -13.01 -7.89
CA SER A 158 -6.71 -11.84 -8.29
C SER A 158 -5.91 -10.89 -9.19
N SER A 159 -4.66 -10.61 -8.82
CA SER A 159 -3.76 -9.76 -9.59
C SER A 159 -3.43 -10.35 -10.96
N ILE A 160 -3.22 -11.67 -11.06
CA ILE A 160 -2.98 -12.34 -12.33
C ILE A 160 -4.23 -12.28 -13.21
N ARG A 161 -5.43 -12.54 -12.66
CA ARG A 161 -6.69 -12.42 -13.41
C ARG A 161 -6.90 -11.01 -13.94
N PHE A 162 -6.58 -10.00 -13.15
CA PHE A 162 -6.62 -8.61 -13.60
C PHE A 162 -5.65 -8.35 -14.75
N LEU A 163 -4.39 -8.81 -14.66
CA LEU A 163 -3.42 -8.67 -15.75
C LEU A 163 -3.87 -9.39 -17.02
N VAL A 164 -4.41 -10.60 -16.90
CA VAL A 164 -4.96 -11.35 -18.05
C VAL A 164 -6.14 -10.60 -18.66
N ALA A 165 -7.05 -10.04 -17.84
CA ALA A 165 -8.14 -9.21 -18.33
C ALA A 165 -7.62 -7.98 -19.09
N CYS A 166 -6.59 -7.29 -18.56
CA CYS A 166 -5.98 -6.15 -19.24
C CYS A 166 -5.32 -6.54 -20.58
N LEU A 167 -4.71 -7.72 -20.69
CA LEU A 167 -4.10 -8.21 -21.93
C LEU A 167 -5.13 -8.75 -22.93
N SER A 168 -6.29 -9.22 -22.45
CA SER A 168 -7.38 -9.75 -23.28
C SER A 168 -8.29 -8.67 -23.83
N VAL A 169 -8.16 -7.43 -23.36
CA VAL A 169 -8.71 -6.25 -24.04
C VAL A 169 -7.85 -6.02 -25.29
N ASN A 170 -8.17 -6.76 -26.34
CA ASN A 170 -7.75 -6.45 -27.69
C ASN A 170 -8.16 -5.01 -27.97
N PRO A 171 -7.25 -4.10 -28.38
CA PRO A 171 -7.68 -2.79 -28.87
C PRO A 171 -8.59 -3.06 -30.07
N VAL A 172 -9.89 -2.90 -29.85
CA VAL A 172 -10.90 -2.95 -30.90
C VAL A 172 -10.48 -1.99 -32.00
N ASP A 173 -10.43 -2.51 -33.22
CA ASP A 173 -10.14 -1.80 -34.46
C ASP A 173 -10.71 -0.37 -34.42
N GLU A 174 -9.83 0.58 -34.73
CA GLU A 174 -10.12 2.01 -34.82
C GLU A 174 -11.17 2.27 -35.90
N GLY A 175 -12.44 2.07 -35.56
CA GLY A 175 -13.57 2.62 -36.28
C GLY A 175 -13.56 4.13 -36.08
N THR A 176 -13.07 4.84 -37.08
CA THR A 176 -13.11 6.29 -37.30
C THR A 176 -14.23 7.02 -36.54
N VAL A 177 -13.88 7.61 -35.40
CA VAL A 177 -14.73 8.58 -34.70
C VAL A 177 -14.40 9.97 -35.25
N THR A 178 -15.22 10.45 -36.17
CA THR A 178 -15.21 11.84 -36.62
C THR A 178 -15.85 12.73 -35.55
N TRP A 179 -15.09 13.69 -35.04
CA TRP A 179 -15.60 14.72 -34.14
C TRP A 179 -16.33 15.81 -34.93
N PRO A 180 -17.51 16.27 -34.50
CA PRO A 180 -18.10 17.49 -35.04
C PRO A 180 -17.35 18.73 -34.51
N GLU A 181 -17.15 19.70 -35.40
CA GLU A 181 -16.49 21.00 -35.17
C GLU A 181 -17.19 21.87 -34.11
#